data_AF-A0A7K1W210-F1
#
_entry.id   AF-A0A7K1W210-F1
#
_cell.length_a   1.000
_cell.length_b   1.000
_cell.length_c   1.000
_cell.angle_alpha   90.00
_cell.angle_beta   90.00
_cell.angle_gamma   90.00
#
_symmetry.space_group_name_H-M   'P 1'
#
loop_
_entity.id
_entity.type
_entity.pdbx_description
1 polymer ?
#
loop_
_entity_poly.entity_id
_entity_poly.type
_entity_poly.pdbx_seq_one_letter_code
_entity_poly.pdbx_strand_id
1 'polypeptide(L)'
;MSEAAERSCRAIMGVCADWETVAREIDRRDFMESNLLNDSDRLGIPESAQSLSYLARIVAHGESFTFARIRETVEAHVARVGSPMLTQLYDGKKNALDSTWDNALNALRDWLSVDLRKASSWPHMKSLIELRNASAHGGGGFTERQRKNPQQFEKMRKEISTLGYEFQSFRIITFRGAVRREARAVSAFVQEIDDLTRSTALS
;
A
#
# COMPACT_ATOMS: atom_id res chain seq x y z
N MET A 1 -12.44 -14.80 -6.88
CA MET A 1 -11.15 -14.12 -7.11
C MET A 1 -10.34 -14.94 -8.10
N SER A 2 -9.42 -14.32 -8.83
CA SER A 2 -8.39 -15.05 -9.58
C SER A 2 -7.38 -15.69 -8.63
N GLU A 3 -6.70 -16.74 -9.09
CA GLU A 3 -5.64 -17.41 -8.32
C GLU A 3 -4.52 -16.43 -7.92
N ALA A 4 -4.17 -15.48 -8.79
CA ALA A 4 -3.15 -14.46 -8.49
C ALA A 4 -3.58 -13.52 -7.37
N ALA A 5 -4.86 -13.13 -7.32
CA ALA A 5 -5.39 -12.29 -6.24
C ALA A 5 -5.40 -13.06 -4.91
N GLU A 6 -5.78 -14.34 -4.93
CA GLU A 6 -5.75 -15.20 -3.75
C GLU A 6 -4.32 -15.40 -3.21
N ARG A 7 -3.34 -15.61 -4.11
CA ARG A 7 -1.91 -15.68 -3.72
C ARG A 7 -1.43 -14.38 -3.09
N SER A 8 -1.80 -13.23 -3.66
CA SER A 8 -1.43 -11.92 -3.11
C SER A 8 -2.04 -11.69 -1.71
N CYS A 9 -3.35 -11.92 -1.55
CA CYS A 9 -4.01 -11.83 -0.24
C CYS A 9 -3.38 -12.78 0.79
N ARG A 10 -3.02 -14.01 0.39
CA ARG A 10 -2.32 -14.95 1.27
C ARG A 10 -0.95 -14.41 1.70
N ALA A 11 -0.18 -13.83 0.77
CA ALA A 11 1.11 -13.22 1.09
C ALA A 11 0.95 -12.05 2.07
N ILE A 12 -0.01 -11.16 1.81
CA ILE A 12 -0.35 -10.03 2.71
C ILE A 12 -0.69 -10.53 4.12
N MET A 13 -1.56 -11.53 4.23
CA MET A 13 -1.94 -12.10 5.52
C MET A 13 -0.80 -12.85 6.21
N GLY A 14 0.11 -13.47 5.43
CA GLY A 14 1.35 -14.05 5.95
C GLY A 14 2.23 -13.00 6.63
N VAL A 15 2.45 -11.85 5.98
CA VAL A 15 3.21 -10.72 6.55
C VAL A 15 2.55 -10.20 7.83
N CYS A 16 1.21 -10.16 7.89
CA CYS A 16 0.48 -9.82 9.11
C CYS A 16 0.70 -10.84 10.24
N ALA A 17 0.66 -12.14 9.95
CA ALA A 17 0.87 -13.20 10.94
C ALA A 17 2.31 -13.18 11.51
N ASP A 18 3.30 -12.90 10.66
CA ASP A 18 4.69 -12.70 11.07
C ASP A 18 4.80 -11.52 12.06
N TRP A 19 4.19 -10.38 11.73
CA TRP A 19 4.13 -9.22 12.63
C TRP A 19 3.50 -9.58 13.98
N GLU A 20 2.38 -10.30 13.99
CA GLU A 20 1.70 -10.67 15.24
C GLU A 20 2.55 -11.58 16.13
N THR A 21 3.49 -12.34 15.54
CA THR A 21 4.47 -13.12 16.30
C THR A 21 5.53 -12.20 16.91
N VAL A 22 6.08 -11.27 16.12
CA VAL A 22 7.07 -10.29 16.60
C VAL A 22 6.48 -9.38 17.67
N ALA A 23 5.26 -8.87 17.49
CA ALA A 23 4.58 -8.00 18.45
C ALA A 23 4.42 -8.69 19.81
N ARG A 24 4.05 -9.98 19.83
CA ARG A 24 3.95 -10.77 21.06
C ARG A 24 5.30 -10.93 21.77
N GLU A 25 6.38 -11.04 21.02
CA GLU A 25 7.73 -11.12 21.59
C GLU A 25 8.17 -9.78 22.19
N ILE A 26 7.85 -8.66 21.53
CA ILE A 26 8.07 -7.31 22.07
C ILE A 26 7.28 -7.14 23.37
N ASP A 27 5.99 -7.44 23.37
CA ASP A 27 5.13 -7.36 24.56
C ASP A 27 5.71 -8.18 25.74
N ARG A 28 6.22 -9.39 25.45
CA ARG A 28 6.81 -10.26 26.46
C ARG A 28 8.10 -9.68 27.03
N ARG A 29 8.96 -9.07 26.20
CA ARG A 29 10.19 -8.41 26.66
C ARG A 29 9.87 -7.18 27.48
N ASP A 30 8.98 -6.33 26.99
CA ASP A 30 8.55 -5.11 27.66
C ASP A 30 7.94 -5.44 29.03
N PHE A 31 7.14 -6.52 29.12
CA PHE A 31 6.60 -7.00 30.40
C PHE A 31 7.70 -7.39 31.39
N MET A 32 8.72 -8.12 30.95
CA MET A 32 9.85 -8.53 31.79
C MET A 32 10.70 -7.34 32.23
N GLU A 33 10.88 -6.35 31.35
CA GLU A 33 11.67 -5.14 31.59
C GLU A 33 10.91 -4.07 32.40
N SER A 34 9.56 -4.07 32.41
CA SER A 34 8.75 -3.16 33.28
C SER A 34 9.14 -3.23 34.74
N ASN A 35 9.58 -4.41 35.17
CA ASN A 35 9.95 -4.65 36.55
C ASN A 35 11.31 -4.03 36.93
N LEU A 36 12.00 -3.39 35.97
CA LEU A 36 13.39 -2.95 36.12
C LEU A 36 13.65 -1.47 35.77
N LEU A 37 12.77 -0.76 35.06
CA LEU A 37 13.05 0.61 34.55
C LEU A 37 11.86 1.59 34.67
N ASN A 38 12.17 2.89 34.83
CA ASN A 38 11.20 4.00 34.89
C ASN A 38 10.50 4.25 33.55
N ASP A 39 9.19 4.54 33.60
CA ASP A 39 8.25 4.62 32.47
C ASP A 39 8.55 5.64 31.35
N SER A 40 9.48 6.58 31.52
CA SER A 40 9.66 7.69 30.58
C SER A 40 10.40 7.34 29.27
N ASP A 41 11.16 6.24 29.23
CA ASP A 41 11.90 5.80 28.04
C ASP A 41 11.13 4.76 27.19
N ARG A 42 9.95 4.33 27.64
CA ARG A 42 9.07 3.37 26.94
C ARG A 42 8.32 3.97 25.74
N LEU A 43 8.79 5.09 25.19
CA LEU A 43 8.23 5.64 23.96
C LEU A 43 8.33 4.55 22.88
N GLY A 44 7.19 4.05 22.41
CA GLY A 44 6.99 2.95 21.45
C GLY A 44 7.58 3.16 20.05
N ILE A 45 8.76 3.78 19.99
CA ILE A 45 9.56 4.09 18.81
C ILE A 45 10.08 2.82 18.15
N PRO A 46 10.62 1.80 18.87
CA PRO A 46 11.05 0.55 18.24
C PRO A 46 9.87 -0.23 17.64
N GLU A 47 8.76 -0.33 18.37
CA GLU A 47 7.53 -0.99 17.90
C GLU A 47 6.97 -0.28 16.67
N SER A 48 6.96 1.06 16.66
CA SER A 48 6.49 1.85 15.53
C SER A 48 7.35 1.65 14.28
N ALA A 49 8.68 1.65 14.41
CA ALA A 49 9.57 1.42 13.28
C ALA A 49 9.36 0.02 12.67
N GLN A 50 9.23 -1.02 13.52
CA GLN A 50 8.97 -2.37 13.04
C GLN A 50 7.60 -2.48 12.38
N SER A 51 6.55 -1.95 13.01
CA SER A 51 5.20 -1.91 12.43
C SER A 51 5.20 -1.27 11.04
N LEU A 52 5.86 -0.11 10.89
CA LEU A 52 5.96 0.59 9.60
C LEU A 52 6.72 -0.21 8.54
N SER A 53 7.70 -1.03 8.93
CA SER A 53 8.39 -1.95 8.02
C SER A 53 7.46 -3.06 7.51
N TYR A 54 6.67 -3.67 8.41
CA TYR A 54 5.67 -4.67 8.01
C TYR A 54 4.55 -4.07 7.15
N LEU A 55 4.11 -2.84 7.45
CA LEU A 55 3.17 -2.10 6.62
C LEU A 55 3.73 -1.85 5.22
N ALA A 56 5.00 -1.45 5.10
CA ALA A 56 5.63 -1.26 3.81
C ALA A 56 5.63 -2.55 2.95
N ARG A 57 5.87 -3.71 3.59
CA ARG A 57 5.81 -5.03 2.93
C ARG A 57 4.39 -5.38 2.46
N ILE A 58 3.37 -5.15 3.31
CA ILE A 58 1.95 -5.36 2.96
C ILE A 58 1.57 -4.51 1.74
N VAL A 59 1.89 -3.21 1.78
CA VAL A 59 1.59 -2.29 0.69
C VAL A 59 2.29 -2.75 -0.58
N ALA A 60 3.58 -3.09 -0.52
CA ALA A 60 4.34 -3.56 -1.67
C ALA A 60 3.69 -4.78 -2.37
N HIS A 61 3.14 -5.74 -1.62
CA HIS A 61 2.39 -6.86 -2.22
C HIS A 61 1.14 -6.39 -2.97
N GLY A 62 0.37 -5.46 -2.39
CA GLY A 62 -0.79 -4.85 -3.05
C GLY A 62 -0.40 -4.09 -4.32
N GLU A 63 0.68 -3.30 -4.28
CA GLU A 63 1.21 -2.58 -5.44
C GLU A 63 1.64 -3.56 -6.54
N SER A 64 2.48 -4.55 -6.22
CA SER A 64 2.98 -5.53 -7.19
C SER A 64 1.85 -6.29 -7.88
N PHE A 65 0.84 -6.74 -7.13
CA PHE A 65 -0.34 -7.37 -7.71
C PHE A 65 -1.07 -6.42 -8.67
N THR A 66 -1.28 -5.17 -8.24
CA THR A 66 -2.06 -4.19 -9.02
C THR A 66 -1.37 -3.87 -10.34
N PHE A 67 -0.08 -3.55 -10.33
CA PHE A 67 0.67 -3.27 -11.57
C PHE A 67 0.69 -4.48 -12.51
N ALA A 68 0.93 -5.68 -11.98
CA ALA A 68 0.90 -6.90 -12.79
C ALA A 68 -0.48 -7.12 -13.43
N ARG A 69 -1.56 -7.00 -12.65
CA ARG A 69 -2.92 -7.21 -13.14
C ARG A 69 -3.34 -6.16 -14.17
N ILE A 70 -2.97 -4.89 -13.97
CA ILE A 70 -3.24 -3.83 -14.96
C ILE A 70 -2.57 -4.19 -16.27
N ARG A 71 -1.28 -4.55 -16.23
CA ARG A 71 -0.52 -4.93 -17.43
C ARG A 71 -1.15 -6.11 -18.15
N GLU A 72 -1.41 -7.21 -17.43
CA GLU A 72 -2.04 -8.41 -17.97
C GLU A 72 -3.37 -8.09 -18.68
N THR A 73 -4.20 -7.23 -18.06
CA THR A 73 -5.52 -6.89 -18.59
C THR A 73 -5.43 -6.01 -19.84
N VAL A 74 -4.52 -5.03 -19.84
CA VAL A 74 -4.27 -4.18 -21.02
C VAL A 74 -3.68 -5.01 -22.17
N GLU A 75 -2.73 -5.90 -21.88
CA GLU A 75 -2.14 -6.80 -22.88
C GLU A 75 -3.19 -7.69 -23.53
N ALA A 76 -4.04 -8.32 -22.70
CA ALA A 76 -5.15 -9.14 -23.19
C ALA A 76 -6.12 -8.32 -24.06
N HIS A 77 -6.44 -7.09 -23.66
CA HIS A 77 -7.29 -6.20 -24.44
C HIS A 77 -6.68 -5.85 -25.80
N VAL A 78 -5.41 -5.44 -25.83
CA VAL A 78 -4.69 -5.09 -27.07
C VAL A 78 -4.63 -6.30 -28.00
N ALA A 79 -4.29 -7.48 -27.47
CA ALA A 79 -4.24 -8.73 -28.23
C ALA A 79 -5.62 -9.11 -28.81
N ARG A 80 -6.70 -8.94 -28.04
CA ARG A 80 -8.07 -9.22 -28.48
C ARG A 80 -8.51 -8.31 -29.64
N VAL A 81 -8.17 -7.02 -29.58
CA VAL A 81 -8.50 -6.07 -30.65
C VAL A 81 -7.70 -6.39 -31.91
N GLY A 82 -6.45 -6.85 -31.77
CA GLY A 82 -5.63 -7.35 -32.88
C GLY A 82 -5.19 -6.28 -33.89
N SER A 83 -5.32 -4.99 -33.56
CA SER A 83 -4.93 -3.88 -34.45
C SER A 83 -3.41 -3.63 -34.38
N PRO A 84 -2.66 -3.70 -35.51
CA PRO A 84 -1.23 -3.44 -35.51
C PRO A 84 -0.85 -2.06 -34.97
N MET A 85 -1.66 -1.04 -35.28
CA MET A 85 -1.46 0.32 -34.75
C MET A 85 -1.60 0.36 -33.22
N LEU A 86 -2.58 -0.38 -32.69
CA LEU A 86 -2.81 -0.43 -31.25
C LEU A 86 -1.66 -1.17 -30.53
N THR A 87 -1.18 -2.27 -31.10
CA THR A 87 -0.02 -3.00 -30.60
C THR A 87 1.23 -2.10 -30.58
N GLN A 88 1.49 -1.35 -31.65
CA GLN A 88 2.63 -0.42 -31.68
C GLN A 88 2.51 0.70 -30.63
N LEU A 89 1.31 1.25 -30.43
CA LEU A 89 1.04 2.24 -29.38
C LEU A 89 1.23 1.66 -27.98
N TYR A 90 0.78 0.42 -27.76
CA TYR A 90 0.96 -0.30 -26.51
C TYR A 90 2.45 -0.55 -26.24
N ASP A 91 3.21 -1.07 -27.21
CA ASP A 91 4.63 -1.35 -27.05
C ASP A 91 5.45 -0.11 -26.72
N GLY A 92 5.07 1.06 -27.26
CA GLY A 92 5.69 2.34 -26.93
C GLY A 92 5.38 2.84 -25.51
N LYS A 93 4.29 2.37 -24.89
CA LYS A 93 3.80 2.84 -23.58
C LYS A 93 3.90 1.81 -22.46
N LYS A 94 4.12 0.52 -22.75
CA LYS A 94 4.06 -0.55 -21.75
C LYS A 94 5.01 -0.34 -20.56
N ASN A 95 6.21 0.18 -20.81
CA ASN A 95 7.18 0.48 -19.75
C ASN A 95 6.71 1.61 -18.82
N ALA A 96 5.88 2.53 -19.30
CA ALA A 96 5.35 3.62 -18.48
C ALA A 96 4.29 3.11 -17.50
N LEU A 97 3.64 1.98 -17.76
CA LEU A 97 2.60 1.40 -16.89
C LEU A 97 3.12 1.10 -15.49
N ASP A 98 4.39 0.72 -15.37
CA ASP A 98 5.00 0.32 -14.09
C ASP A 98 5.73 1.45 -13.37
N SER A 99 5.80 2.64 -14.00
CA SER A 99 6.68 3.71 -13.53
C SER A 99 6.08 4.52 -12.38
N THR A 100 4.78 4.82 -12.45
CA THR A 100 4.07 5.61 -11.43
C THR A 100 2.62 5.16 -11.33
N TRP A 101 2.03 5.36 -10.15
CA TRP A 101 0.60 5.12 -9.94
C TRP A 101 -0.27 5.93 -10.91
N ASP A 102 0.05 7.20 -11.17
CA ASP A 102 -0.73 8.00 -12.12
C ASP A 102 -0.71 7.42 -13.53
N ASN A 103 0.43 6.89 -13.98
CA ASN A 103 0.52 6.23 -15.29
C ASN A 103 -0.31 4.95 -15.34
N ALA A 104 -0.26 4.11 -14.29
CA ALA A 104 -1.09 2.90 -14.21
C ALA A 104 -2.59 3.21 -14.18
N LEU A 105 -3.00 4.20 -13.38
CA LEU A 105 -4.39 4.64 -13.27
C LEU A 105 -4.91 5.25 -14.57
N ASN A 106 -4.09 6.07 -15.23
CA ASN A 106 -4.46 6.65 -16.53
C ASN A 106 -4.56 5.57 -17.59
N ALA A 107 -3.68 4.55 -17.55
CA ALA A 107 -3.78 3.44 -18.47
C ALA A 107 -5.04 2.60 -18.27
N LEU A 108 -5.42 2.28 -17.02
CA LEU A 108 -6.69 1.63 -16.74
C LEU A 108 -7.87 2.40 -17.34
N ARG A 109 -7.88 3.72 -17.18
CA ARG A 109 -8.94 4.57 -17.73
C ARG A 109 -8.91 4.60 -19.25
N ASP A 110 -7.74 4.83 -19.84
CA ASP A 110 -7.61 5.11 -21.27
C ASP A 110 -7.77 3.83 -22.11
N TRP A 111 -7.30 2.69 -21.62
CA TRP A 111 -7.36 1.41 -22.34
C TRP A 111 -8.57 0.56 -21.99
N LEU A 112 -9.04 0.62 -20.75
CA LEU A 112 -10.08 -0.27 -20.23
C LEU A 112 -11.34 0.47 -19.78
N SER A 113 -11.36 1.81 -19.87
CA SER A 113 -12.46 2.64 -19.33
C SER A 113 -12.74 2.41 -17.84
N VAL A 114 -11.74 1.90 -17.09
CA VAL A 114 -11.83 1.66 -15.66
C VAL A 114 -11.15 2.81 -14.91
N ASP A 115 -11.91 3.54 -14.10
CA ASP A 115 -11.35 4.58 -13.24
C ASP A 115 -11.21 4.08 -11.81
N LEU A 116 -10.03 3.54 -11.50
CA LEU A 116 -9.71 3.04 -10.16
C LEU A 116 -9.77 4.12 -9.08
N ARG A 117 -9.68 5.41 -9.45
CA ARG A 117 -9.81 6.50 -8.47
C ARG A 117 -11.22 6.60 -7.86
N LYS A 118 -12.21 5.96 -8.51
CA LYS A 118 -13.59 5.85 -8.01
C LYS A 118 -13.83 4.61 -7.15
N ALA A 119 -12.86 3.69 -7.07
CA ALA A 119 -12.96 2.53 -6.20
C ALA A 119 -13.04 2.95 -4.74
N SER A 120 -13.87 2.25 -3.97
CA SER A 120 -14.15 2.61 -2.58
C SER A 120 -12.90 2.47 -1.69
N SER A 121 -12.04 1.51 -2.00
CA SER A 121 -10.79 1.24 -1.26
C SER A 121 -9.61 2.12 -1.70
N TRP A 122 -9.71 2.86 -2.82
CA TRP A 122 -8.59 3.63 -3.37
C TRP A 122 -8.08 4.74 -2.44
N PRO A 123 -8.94 5.59 -1.81
CA PRO A 123 -8.45 6.62 -0.90
C PRO A 123 -7.57 6.05 0.22
N HIS A 124 -7.99 4.91 0.77
CA HIS A 124 -7.25 4.20 1.83
C HIS A 124 -5.90 3.68 1.32
N MET A 125 -5.90 2.98 0.18
CA MET A 125 -4.67 2.46 -0.42
C MET A 125 -3.69 3.59 -0.76
N LYS A 126 -4.18 4.71 -1.30
CA LYS A 126 -3.38 5.89 -1.59
C LYS A 126 -2.68 6.43 -0.34
N SER A 127 -3.40 6.59 0.77
CA SER A 127 -2.82 7.03 2.03
C SER A 127 -1.76 6.05 2.57
N LEU A 128 -1.95 4.74 2.35
CA LEU A 128 -0.95 3.73 2.72
C LEU A 128 0.32 3.77 1.84
N ILE A 129 0.19 4.08 0.55
CA ILE A 129 1.35 4.29 -0.34
C ILE A 129 2.17 5.48 0.14
N GLU A 130 1.51 6.59 0.50
CA GLU A 130 2.18 7.77 1.06
C GLU A 130 2.88 7.44 2.40
N LEU A 131 2.20 6.68 3.26
CA LEU A 131 2.77 6.20 4.53
C LEU A 131 4.02 5.33 4.30
N ARG A 132 3.95 4.38 3.36
CA ARG A 132 5.07 3.51 2.97
C ARG A 132 6.24 4.33 2.43
N ASN A 133 5.99 5.34 1.60
CA ASN A 133 7.04 6.23 1.08
C ASN A 133 7.68 7.08 2.18
N ALA A 134 6.88 7.59 3.13
CA ALA A 134 7.39 8.28 4.30
C ALA A 134 8.28 7.36 5.17
N SER A 135 7.84 6.12 5.43
CA SER A 135 8.63 5.12 6.16
C SER A 135 9.96 4.82 5.47
N ALA A 136 9.92 4.48 4.17
CA ALA A 136 11.07 4.02 3.41
C ALA A 136 12.14 5.11 3.21
N HIS A 137 11.74 6.37 3.01
CA HIS A 137 12.67 7.46 2.70
C HIS A 137 12.93 8.40 3.88
N GLY A 138 12.05 8.43 4.88
CA GLY A 138 12.13 9.34 6.02
C GLY A 138 12.47 8.67 7.34
N GLY A 139 12.76 7.36 7.35
CA GLY A 139 13.14 6.62 8.56
C GLY A 139 12.02 6.56 9.60
N GLY A 140 10.78 6.35 9.15
CA GLY A 140 9.58 6.37 10.00
C GLY A 140 9.03 7.77 10.31
N GLY A 141 9.54 8.81 9.66
CA GLY A 141 8.98 10.15 9.67
C GLY A 141 8.84 10.74 8.27
N PHE A 142 8.37 11.98 8.16
CA PHE A 142 8.30 12.66 6.87
C PHE A 142 9.70 12.99 6.33
N THR A 143 9.88 12.88 5.01
CA THR A 143 11.12 13.30 4.33
C THR A 143 11.37 14.80 4.50
N GLU A 144 12.62 15.23 4.35
CA GLU A 144 12.98 16.65 4.44
C GLU A 144 12.20 17.50 3.42
N ARG A 145 12.02 16.97 2.20
CA ARG A 145 11.24 17.62 1.13
C ARG A 145 9.78 17.84 1.56
N GLN A 146 9.16 16.83 2.18
CA GLN A 146 7.79 16.95 2.69
C GLN A 146 7.70 17.96 3.84
N ARG A 147 8.70 18.02 4.72
CA ARG A 147 8.77 19.00 5.82
C ARG A 147 8.93 20.44 5.33
N LYS A 148 9.62 20.66 4.21
CA LYS A 148 9.81 21.99 3.59
C LYS A 148 8.54 22.55 2.92
N ASN A 149 7.50 21.74 2.73
CA ASN A 149 6.22 22.17 2.18
C ASN A 149 5.10 22.00 3.24
N PRO A 150 4.80 23.03 4.05
CA PRO A 150 3.85 22.93 5.15
C PRO A 150 2.44 22.50 4.72
N GLN A 151 1.99 22.94 3.55
CA GLN A 151 0.67 22.61 3.02
C GLN A 151 0.58 21.13 2.64
N GLN A 152 1.62 20.61 1.97
CA GLN A 152 1.69 19.19 1.62
C GLN A 152 1.81 18.32 2.87
N PHE A 153 2.65 18.73 3.83
CA PHE A 153 2.79 18.06 5.12
C PHE A 153 1.46 17.94 5.85
N GLU A 154 0.74 19.05 6.02
CA GLU A 154 -0.53 19.05 6.75
C GLU A 154 -1.60 18.20 6.05
N LYS A 155 -1.61 18.22 4.71
CA LYS A 155 -2.48 17.35 3.91
C LYS A 155 -2.19 15.86 4.17
N MET A 156 -0.92 15.44 4.03
CA MET A 156 -0.54 14.03 4.25
C MET A 156 -0.78 13.61 5.70
N ARG A 157 -0.50 14.50 6.66
CA ARG A 157 -0.78 14.26 8.08
C ARG A 157 -2.26 13.99 8.29
N LYS A 158 -3.15 14.82 7.74
CA LYS A 158 -4.61 14.60 7.82
C LYS A 158 -5.01 13.28 7.17
N GLU A 159 -4.55 13.00 5.96
CA GLU A 159 -4.85 11.75 5.24
C GLU A 159 -4.42 10.52 6.04
N ILE A 160 -3.17 10.48 6.53
CA ILE A 160 -2.66 9.37 7.34
C ILE A 160 -3.38 9.27 8.70
N SER A 161 -3.75 10.40 9.31
CA SER A 161 -4.52 10.40 10.57
C SER A 161 -5.89 9.74 10.41
N THR A 162 -6.51 9.79 9.22
CA THR A 162 -7.79 9.08 8.97
C THR A 162 -7.65 7.57 9.03
N LEU A 163 -6.44 7.03 8.84
CA LEU A 163 -6.14 5.61 9.02
C LEU A 163 -5.92 5.25 10.50
N GLY A 164 -6.00 6.22 11.42
CA GLY A 164 -5.80 6.02 12.85
C GLY A 164 -4.33 5.93 13.26
N TYR A 165 -3.43 6.63 12.57
CA TYR A 165 -2.05 6.83 13.04
C TYR A 165 -1.94 8.17 13.78
N GLU A 166 -1.06 8.20 14.77
CA GLU A 166 -0.72 9.43 15.49
C GLU A 166 0.63 9.96 15.06
N PHE A 167 0.92 11.20 15.47
CA PHE A 167 2.15 11.89 15.13
C PHE A 167 2.77 12.50 16.37
N GLN A 168 4.03 12.17 16.61
CA GLN A 168 4.87 12.85 17.59
C GLN A 168 5.90 13.69 16.83
N SER A 169 5.67 15.01 16.79
CA SER A 169 6.41 15.94 15.93
C SER A 169 6.35 15.55 14.45
N PHE A 170 7.40 14.93 13.92
CA PHE A 170 7.50 14.48 12.52
C PHE A 170 7.52 12.96 12.38
N ARG A 171 7.39 12.23 13.49
CA ARG A 171 7.41 10.77 13.52
C ARG A 171 5.99 10.23 13.54
N ILE A 172 5.81 9.12 12.85
CA ILE A 172 4.54 8.41 12.79
C ILE A 172 4.54 7.38 13.90
N ILE A 173 3.51 7.45 14.75
CA ILE A 173 3.29 6.52 15.85
C ILE A 173 2.22 5.53 15.41
N THR A 174 2.53 4.24 15.50
CA THR A 174 1.60 3.17 15.13
C THR A 174 1.01 2.52 16.36
N PHE A 175 -0.21 2.01 16.24
CA PHE A 175 -0.88 1.29 17.31
C PHE A 175 -0.88 -0.21 17.10
N ARG A 176 -0.99 -0.93 18.22
CA ARG A 176 -1.24 -2.36 18.25
C ARG A 176 -2.50 -2.69 17.44
N GLY A 177 -2.32 -3.43 16.34
CA GLY A 177 -3.39 -3.80 15.42
C GLY A 177 -3.45 -2.99 14.12
N ALA A 178 -2.64 -1.94 13.96
CA ALA A 178 -2.55 -1.19 12.70
C ALA A 178 -2.21 -2.12 11.52
N VAL A 179 -1.15 -2.92 11.65
CA VAL A 179 -0.72 -3.89 10.63
C VAL A 179 -1.86 -4.82 10.18
N ARG A 180 -2.65 -5.34 11.13
CA ARG A 180 -3.78 -6.23 10.83
C ARG A 180 -4.90 -5.51 10.08
N ARG A 181 -5.24 -4.30 10.51
CA ARG A 181 -6.25 -3.47 9.84
C ARG A 181 -5.81 -3.15 8.41
N GLU A 182 -4.54 -2.77 8.21
CA GLU A 182 -4.03 -2.44 6.89
C GLU A 182 -3.89 -3.68 6.00
N ALA A 183 -3.49 -4.83 6.53
CA ALA A 183 -3.48 -6.09 5.78
C ALA A 183 -4.86 -6.42 5.19
N ARG A 184 -5.93 -6.21 5.97
CA ARG A 184 -7.31 -6.38 5.51
C ARG A 184 -7.69 -5.36 4.44
N ALA A 185 -7.34 -4.09 4.64
CA ALA A 185 -7.65 -3.03 3.70
C ALA A 185 -6.96 -3.24 2.34
N VAL A 186 -5.67 -3.60 2.36
CA VAL A 186 -4.91 -3.91 1.12
C VAL A 186 -5.44 -5.18 0.45
N SER A 187 -5.83 -6.19 1.21
CA SER A 187 -6.47 -7.40 0.65
C SER A 187 -7.81 -7.09 -0.01
N ALA A 188 -8.63 -6.22 0.60
CA ALA A 188 -9.89 -5.76 0.02
C ALA A 188 -9.65 -4.97 -1.28
N PHE A 189 -8.64 -4.10 -1.30
CA PHE A 189 -8.23 -3.39 -2.52
C PHE A 189 -7.79 -4.36 -3.63
N VAL A 190 -6.97 -5.37 -3.32
CA VAL A 190 -6.57 -6.42 -4.26
C VAL A 190 -7.78 -7.13 -4.87
N GLN A 191 -8.79 -7.44 -4.05
CA GLN A 191 -10.02 -8.05 -4.52
C GLN A 191 -10.83 -7.11 -5.44
N GLU A 192 -10.99 -5.84 -5.06
CA GLU A 192 -11.73 -4.86 -5.88
C GLU A 192 -11.06 -4.66 -7.25
N ILE A 193 -9.72 -4.62 -7.31
CA ILE A 193 -8.95 -4.59 -8.57
C ILE A 193 -9.21 -5.83 -9.43
N ASP A 194 -9.17 -7.02 -8.81
CA ASP A 194 -9.40 -8.28 -9.50
C ASP A 194 -10.80 -8.31 -10.14
N ASP A 195 -11.82 -7.89 -9.39
CA ASP A 195 -13.21 -7.88 -9.86
C ASP A 195 -13.44 -6.83 -10.96
N LEU A 196 -12.89 -5.63 -10.81
CA LEU A 196 -12.97 -4.57 -11.84
C LEU A 196 -12.31 -4.98 -13.16
N THR A 197 -11.11 -5.58 -13.09
CA THR A 197 -10.38 -5.98 -14.30
C THR A 197 -11.00 -7.21 -14.97
N ARG A 198 -11.53 -8.17 -14.20
CA ARG A 198 -12.24 -9.35 -14.75
C ARG A 198 -13.55 -9.00 -15.43
N SER A 199 -14.35 -8.09 -14.85
CA SER A 199 -15.61 -7.66 -15.47
C SER A 199 -15.38 -7.02 -16.84
N THR A 200 -14.27 -6.28 -16.99
CA THR A 200 -13.88 -5.65 -18.25
C THR A 200 -13.36 -6.65 -19.28
N ALA A 201 -12.69 -7.73 -18.85
CA ALA A 201 -12.21 -8.76 -19.76
C ALA A 201 -13.35 -9.58 -20.41
N LEU A 202 -14.53 -9.59 -19.79
CA LEU A 202 -15.71 -10.33 -20.27
C LEU A 202 -16.63 -9.50 -21.18
N SER A 203 -16.45 -8.17 -21.24
CA SER A 203 -17.17 -7.26 -22.13
C SER A 203 -16.45 -7.06 -23.47
#